data_AF-A0A920NBB0-F1
#
_entry.id   AF-A0A920NBB0-F1
#
_cell.length_a   1.000
_cell.length_b   1.000
_cell.length_c   1.000
_cell.angle_alpha   90.00
_cell.angle_beta   90.00
_cell.angle_gamma   90.00
#
_symmetry.space_group_name_H-M   'P 1'
#
loop_
_entity.id
_entity.type
_entity.pdbx_description
1 polymer ?
#
loop_
_entity_poly.entity_id
_entity_poly.type
_entity_poly.pdbx_seq_one_letter_code
_entity_poly.pdbx_strand_id
1 'polypeptide(L)'
;MPDTYLQGKFDGGTGSESTFAISKKDMALALELGREFDVPLQIAGGTYNDMTAAVNRKEWTNLNYRVYHLLQEERAGNVEVRTQPKD
;
A
#
# COMPACT_ATOMS: atom_id res chain seq x y z
N MET A 1 0.23 -9.20 9.77
CA MET A 1 0.28 -9.68 8.38
C MET A 1 -0.71 -10.82 8.13
N PRO A 2 -0.81 -11.87 8.98
CA PRO A 2 -1.73 -13.00 8.75
C PRO A 2 -3.17 -12.56 8.50
N ASP A 3 -3.68 -11.60 9.27
CA ASP A 3 -5.08 -11.14 9.17
C ASP A 3 -5.28 -9.99 8.16
N THR A 4 -4.27 -9.62 7.37
CA THR A 4 -4.33 -8.49 6.44
C THR A 4 -3.90 -8.89 5.03
N TYR A 5 -2.74 -8.42 4.56
CA TYR A 5 -2.22 -8.66 3.21
C TYR A 5 -2.15 -10.15 2.86
N LEU A 6 -1.77 -11.01 3.81
CA LEU A 6 -1.63 -12.46 3.56
C LEU A 6 -2.96 -13.18 3.33
N GLN A 7 -4.10 -12.52 3.58
CA GLN A 7 -5.43 -13.04 3.22
C GLN A 7 -5.74 -12.89 1.72
N GLY A 8 -5.00 -12.03 0.99
CA GLY A 8 -5.29 -11.71 -0.41
C GLY A 8 -6.62 -10.99 -0.64
N LYS A 9 -7.21 -10.43 0.42
CA LYS A 9 -8.51 -9.74 0.39
C LYS A 9 -8.28 -8.24 0.54
N PHE A 10 -8.56 -7.50 -0.54
CA PHE A 10 -8.40 -6.04 -0.58
C PHE A 10 -9.73 -5.31 -0.79
N ASP A 11 -10.82 -6.06 -0.95
CA ASP A 11 -12.18 -5.53 -0.95
C ASP A 11 -12.50 -5.02 0.46
N GLY A 12 -12.44 -3.71 0.65
CA GLY A 12 -12.67 -3.12 1.96
C GLY A 12 -12.00 -1.77 2.16
N GLY A 13 -12.81 -0.71 2.09
CA GLY A 13 -12.53 0.61 2.65
C GLY A 13 -13.66 1.07 3.59
N THR A 14 -14.48 0.13 4.07
CA THR A 14 -15.77 0.41 4.75
C THR A 14 -15.74 0.15 6.27
N GLY A 15 -14.54 -0.06 6.84
CA GLY A 15 -14.27 -0.12 8.28
C GLY A 15 -13.30 0.99 8.74
N SER A 16 -12.42 0.69 9.71
CA SER A 16 -11.35 1.61 10.18
C SER A 16 -10.15 1.73 9.21
N GLU A 17 -10.18 1.06 8.06
CA GLU A 17 -9.09 1.06 7.07
C GLU A 17 -9.40 1.98 5.88
N SER A 18 -8.37 2.66 5.39
CA SER A 18 -8.45 3.67 4.32
C SER A 18 -8.27 3.07 2.91
N THR A 19 -8.73 3.79 1.89
CA THR A 19 -8.50 3.42 0.49
C THR A 19 -7.07 3.73 0.05
N PHE A 20 -6.59 3.02 -0.97
CA PHE A 20 -5.28 3.25 -1.56
C PHE A 20 -5.05 4.70 -1.98
N ALA A 21 -6.04 5.33 -2.62
CA ALA A 21 -5.95 6.72 -3.04
C ALA A 21 -5.74 7.69 -1.86
N ILE A 22 -6.50 7.50 -0.77
CA ILE A 22 -6.39 8.35 0.42
C ILE A 22 -5.06 8.12 1.12
N SER A 23 -4.65 6.86 1.32
CA SER A 23 -3.35 6.57 1.94
C SER A 23 -2.18 7.12 1.14
N LYS A 24 -2.22 7.08 -0.20
CA LYS A 24 -1.17 7.70 -1.02
C LYS A 24 -1.12 9.22 -0.81
N LYS A 25 -2.28 9.87 -0.71
CA LYS A 25 -2.38 11.31 -0.42
C LYS A 25 -1.75 11.63 0.94
N ASP A 26 -2.05 10.85 1.98
CA ASP A 26 -1.50 11.07 3.31
C ASP A 26 0.03 10.88 3.33
N MET A 27 0.57 9.93 2.56
CA MET A 27 2.02 9.78 2.38
C MET A 27 2.68 11.00 1.71
N ALA A 28 2.01 11.62 0.73
CA ALA A 28 2.50 12.85 0.13
C ALA A 28 2.56 14.00 1.15
N LEU A 29 1.50 14.16 1.94
CA LEU A 29 1.43 15.19 3.00
C LEU A 29 2.50 14.98 4.07
N ALA A 30 2.75 13.73 4.48
CA ALA A 30 3.81 13.41 5.43
C ALA A 30 5.20 13.78 4.89
N LEU A 31 5.47 13.53 3.61
CA LEU A 31 6.73 13.91 2.97
C LEU A 31 6.89 15.42 2.80
N GLU A 32 5.80 16.13 2.52
CA GLU A 32 5.79 17.60 2.48
C GLU A 32 6.13 18.19 3.86
N LEU A 33 5.44 17.72 4.91
CA LEU A 33 5.69 18.15 6.28
C LEU A 33 7.11 17.81 6.74
N GLY A 34 7.62 16.60 6.43
CA GLY A 34 9.00 16.23 6.75
C GLY A 34 10.03 17.20 6.14
N ARG A 35 9.78 17.67 4.91
CA ARG A 35 10.65 18.64 4.24
C ARG A 35 10.61 20.02 4.89
N GLU A 36 9.44 20.47 5.36
CA GLU A 36 9.28 21.75 6.06
C GLU A 36 10.11 21.81 7.35
N PHE A 37 10.28 20.68 8.03
CA PHE A 37 10.99 20.58 9.30
C PHE A 37 12.41 19.96 9.18
N ASP A 38 12.95 19.86 7.97
CA ASP A 38 14.26 19.24 7.69
C ASP A 38 14.41 17.80 8.25
N VAL A 39 13.31 17.05 8.33
CA VAL A 39 13.28 15.67 8.81
C VAL A 39 13.38 14.68 7.64
N PRO A 40 14.45 13.87 7.55
CA PRO A 40 14.61 12.91 6.46
C PRO A 40 13.73 11.67 6.66
N LEU A 41 12.60 11.61 5.96
CA LEU A 41 11.67 10.47 5.98
C LEU A 41 12.01 9.41 4.92
N GLN A 42 13.23 8.85 4.98
CA GLN A 42 13.76 7.95 3.93
C GLN A 42 12.83 6.77 3.61
N ILE A 43 12.32 6.08 4.64
CA ILE A 43 11.40 4.93 4.46
C ILE A 43 10.08 5.39 3.82
N ALA A 44 9.52 6.53 4.26
CA ALA A 44 8.28 7.05 3.68
C ALA A 44 8.46 7.46 2.20
N GLY A 45 9.64 7.96 1.83
CA GLY A 45 9.98 8.28 0.45
C GLY A 45 10.00 7.04 -0.44
N GLY A 46 10.61 5.95 0.03
CA GLY A 46 10.57 4.65 -0.64
C GLY A 46 9.14 4.14 -0.81
N THR A 47 8.33 4.16 0.26
CA THR A 47 6.92 3.75 0.21
C THR A 47 6.11 4.61 -0.76
N TYR A 48 6.30 5.94 -0.76
CA TYR A 48 5.59 6.83 -1.69
C TYR A 48 5.94 6.56 -3.16
N ASN A 49 7.18 6.19 -3.45
CA ASN A 49 7.60 5.78 -4.80
C ASN A 49 6.92 4.48 -5.22
N ASP A 50 6.83 3.49 -4.33
CA ASP A 50 6.10 2.24 -4.59
C ASP A 50 4.60 2.49 -4.82
N MET A 51 3.98 3.33 -3.97
CA MET A 51 2.59 3.74 -4.16
C MET A 51 2.41 4.52 -5.47
N THR A 52 3.39 5.32 -5.90
CA THR A 52 3.32 6.04 -7.18
C THR A 52 3.40 5.08 -8.37
N ALA A 53 4.23 4.04 -8.30
CA ALA A 53 4.24 2.99 -9.33
C ALA A 53 2.92 2.20 -9.38
N ALA A 54 2.30 1.98 -8.22
CA ALA A 54 1.02 1.28 -8.08
C ALA A 54 -0.18 2.07 -8.65
N VAL A 55 -0.12 3.40 -8.77
CA VAL A 55 -1.19 4.22 -9.42
C VAL A 55 -1.51 3.77 -10.85
N ASN A 56 -0.56 3.13 -11.53
CA ASN A 56 -0.80 2.61 -12.88
C ASN A 56 -1.85 1.46 -12.91
N ARG A 57 -2.13 0.82 -11.76
CA ARG A 57 -3.22 -0.15 -11.57
C ARG A 57 -4.48 0.60 -11.12
N LYS A 58 -5.24 1.11 -12.09
CA LYS A 58 -6.41 1.97 -11.83
C LYS A 58 -7.47 1.28 -10.94
N GLU A 59 -7.60 -0.03 -11.08
CA GLU A 59 -8.49 -0.89 -10.33
C GLU A 59 -8.19 -0.92 -8.81
N TRP A 60 -6.98 -0.53 -8.40
CA TRP A 60 -6.59 -0.50 -6.98
C TRP A 60 -7.05 0.75 -6.23
N THR A 61 -7.46 1.80 -6.94
CA THR A 61 -7.77 3.13 -6.37
C THR A 61 -8.70 3.07 -5.15
N ASN A 62 -9.75 2.25 -5.23
CA ASN A 62 -10.80 2.12 -4.22
C ASN A 62 -10.65 0.89 -3.32
N LEU A 63 -9.60 0.09 -3.51
CA LEU A 63 -9.30 -1.05 -2.66
C LEU A 63 -8.62 -0.56 -1.37
N ASN A 64 -8.57 -1.45 -0.38
CA ASN A 64 -7.78 -1.28 0.81
C ASN A 64 -6.35 -0.86 0.45
N TYR A 65 -5.77 0.10 1.18
CA TYR A 65 -4.46 0.62 0.82
C TYR A 65 -3.36 -0.45 0.72
N ARG A 66 -3.46 -1.56 1.44
CA ARG A 66 -2.47 -2.65 1.41
C ARG A 66 -2.36 -3.34 0.05
N VAL A 67 -3.27 -3.07 -0.88
CA VAL A 67 -3.23 -3.61 -2.26
C VAL A 67 -1.92 -3.28 -2.97
N TYR A 68 -1.25 -2.15 -2.66
CA TYR A 68 0.01 -1.81 -3.32
C TYR A 68 1.14 -2.80 -3.02
N HIS A 69 1.03 -3.64 -1.98
CA HIS A 69 1.99 -4.72 -1.72
C HIS A 69 2.01 -5.78 -2.82
N LEU A 70 0.93 -5.93 -3.60
CA LEU A 70 0.91 -6.78 -4.79
C LEU A 70 1.96 -6.35 -5.82
N LEU A 71 2.43 -5.10 -5.80
CA LEU A 71 3.55 -4.68 -6.64
C LEU A 71 4.84 -5.48 -6.36
N GLN A 72 5.04 -5.92 -5.11
CA GLN A 72 6.20 -6.75 -4.78
C GLN A 72 6.03 -8.18 -5.30
N GLU A 73 4.80 -8.71 -5.31
CA GLU A 73 4.45 -9.98 -5.95
C GLU A 73 4.75 -9.94 -7.45
N GLU A 74 4.31 -8.88 -8.13
CA GLU A 74 4.60 -8.65 -9.55
C GLU A 74 6.11 -8.60 -9.82
N ARG A 75 6.85 -7.81 -9.03
CA ARG A 75 8.32 -7.66 -9.16
C ARG A 75 9.08 -8.96 -8.89
N ALA A 76 8.53 -9.84 -8.05
CA ALA A 76 9.09 -11.14 -7.74
C ALA A 76 8.71 -12.23 -8.76
N GLY A 77 8.14 -11.85 -9.92
CA GLY A 77 7.75 -12.80 -10.97
C GLY A 77 6.31 -13.28 -10.86
N ASN A 78 5.41 -12.45 -10.34
CA ASN A 78 3.99 -12.75 -10.13
C ASN A 78 3.77 -13.93 -9.15
N VAL A 79 4.56 -13.98 -8.08
CA VAL A 79 4.37 -14.97 -7.00
C VAL A 79 3.23 -14.56 -6.07
N GLU A 80 2.49 -15.52 -5.53
CA GLU A 80 1.39 -15.22 -4.60
C GLU A 80 1.83 -15.48 -3.14
N VAL A 81 1.75 -14.48 -2.27
CA VAL A 81 2.13 -14.62 -0.85
C VAL A 81 0.87 -14.66 0.02
N ARG A 82 0.43 -15.86 0.39
CA ARG A 82 -0.78 -16.08 1.20
C ARG A 82 -0.52 -16.97 2.41
N THR A 83 -1.35 -16.84 3.44
CA THR A 83 -1.46 -17.88 4.47
C THR A 83 -2.21 -19.09 3.92
N GLN A 84 -1.79 -20.30 4.31
CA GLN A 84 -2.60 -21.50 4.13
C GLN A 84 -3.97 -21.31 4.81
N PRO A 85 -5.07 -21.83 4.24
CA PRO A 85 -6.33 -21.96 4.97
C PRO A 85 -6.08 -22.68 6.30
N LYS A 86 -6.67 -22.20 7.39
CA LYS A 86 -6.73 -23.00 8.62
C LYS A 86 -7.77 -24.11 8.36
N ASP A 87 -7.36 -25.36 8.48
CA ASP A 87 -8.26 -26.52 8.54
C ASP A 87 -9.29 -26.36 9.68
#